data_AF-A0A2V9C0Y1-F1
#
_entry.id   AF-A0A2V9C0Y1-F1
#
_cell.length_a   1.000
_cell.length_b   1.000
_cell.length_c   1.000
_cell.angle_alpha   90.00
_cell.angle_beta   90.00
_cell.angle_gamma   90.00
#
_symmetry.space_group_name_H-M   'P 1'
#
loop_
_entity.id
_entity.type
_entity.pdbx_description
1 polymer ?
#
loop_
_entity_poly.entity_id
_entity_poly.type
_entity_poly.pdbx_seq_one_letter_code
_entity_poly.pdbx_strand_id
1 'polypeptide(L)'
;MKPLLAALAILLLTGSLAAQEPKKSLPAPEKHTKAPTTSPSTPEAQPASASTPAGKLSCGQCIPSNKPIVKGVDRWSVKTSLPSGSDPAHAKTVAIADFIALVDPPAANEADKLFQQTRIPPFNNSLNVKEGDLVTLKGWLWLVALENDGDYHIQISASPTSGDHCLIVEVPNPDPAFEASPESRPLFQAVRDFLRARTLNQQEPSRCGSVMQHPPYVQVTGQVFFDAHHVADPKPRGKKCMHAATIWELHPVVDMKFAPKPKP
;
A
#
# COMPACT_ATOMS: atom_id res chain seq x y z
N MET A 1 -10.83 25.08 -49.49
CA MET A 1 -11.85 24.46 -50.37
C MET A 1 -11.28 23.18 -50.94
N LYS A 2 -11.89 22.02 -50.58
CA LYS A 2 -11.80 20.65 -51.17
C LYS A 2 -10.41 19.94 -51.28
N PRO A 3 -10.35 18.59 -51.31
CA PRO A 3 -11.19 17.60 -50.58
C PRO A 3 -10.43 16.35 -50.06
N LEU A 4 -11.18 15.54 -49.28
CA LEU A 4 -11.19 14.06 -49.12
C LEU A 4 -9.90 13.23 -49.35
N LEU A 5 -9.63 12.30 -48.42
CA LEU A 5 -9.86 10.86 -48.65
C LEU A 5 -9.72 10.05 -47.35
N ALA A 6 -10.77 9.29 -47.04
CA ALA A 6 -10.80 8.24 -46.04
C ALA A 6 -10.19 6.96 -46.63
N ALA A 7 -9.44 6.20 -45.83
CA ALA A 7 -9.06 4.83 -46.16
C ALA A 7 -9.27 3.93 -44.93
N LEU A 8 -10.29 3.09 -45.06
CA LEU A 8 -10.67 1.99 -44.19
C LEU A 8 -9.76 0.79 -44.49
N ALA A 9 -9.03 0.27 -43.51
CA ALA A 9 -8.28 -0.97 -43.65
C ALA A 9 -8.88 -2.04 -42.73
N ILE A 10 -9.60 -2.96 -43.36
CA ILE A 10 -10.11 -4.21 -42.79
C ILE A 10 -8.92 -5.17 -42.69
N LEU A 11 -8.55 -5.61 -41.49
CA LEU A 11 -7.61 -6.71 -41.32
C LEU A 11 -8.35 -7.99 -40.93
N LEU A 12 -8.14 -9.00 -41.75
CA LEU A 12 -8.78 -10.31 -41.77
C LEU A 12 -8.45 -11.14 -40.53
N LEU A 13 -9.47 -11.82 -39.99
CA LEU A 13 -9.32 -12.99 -39.15
C LEU A 13 -8.70 -14.15 -39.96
N THR A 14 -7.62 -14.73 -39.45
CA THR A 14 -7.24 -16.11 -39.74
C THR A 14 -7.13 -16.86 -38.42
N GLY A 15 -8.01 -17.85 -38.25
CA GLY A 15 -7.94 -18.80 -37.17
C GLY A 15 -6.79 -19.78 -37.37
N SER A 16 -6.23 -20.25 -36.26
CA SER A 16 -5.51 -21.52 -36.22
C SER A 16 -5.94 -22.29 -34.98
N LEU A 17 -6.68 -23.35 -35.24
CA LEU A 17 -7.09 -24.39 -34.32
C LEU A 17 -5.93 -25.40 -34.27
N ALA A 18 -5.30 -25.60 -33.12
CA ALA A 18 -4.33 -26.68 -32.94
C ALA A 18 -4.47 -27.30 -31.55
N ALA A 19 -5.11 -28.47 -31.58
CA ALA A 19 -4.91 -29.69 -30.79
C ALA A 19 -4.45 -29.58 -29.32
N GLN A 20 -5.37 -29.98 -28.43
CA GLN A 20 -5.07 -30.49 -27.09
C GLN A 20 -4.31 -31.81 -27.19
N GLU A 21 -3.14 -31.89 -26.57
CA GLU A 21 -2.47 -33.16 -26.27
C GLU A 21 -3.02 -33.80 -24.98
N PRO A 22 -3.02 -35.15 -24.87
CA PRO A 22 -3.71 -35.86 -23.81
C PRO A 22 -2.94 -35.86 -22.48
N LYS A 23 -3.67 -35.60 -21.40
CA LYS A 23 -3.23 -35.77 -20.01
C LYS A 23 -2.75 -37.20 -19.77
N LYS A 24 -1.46 -37.38 -19.48
CA LYS A 24 -0.95 -38.59 -18.81
C LYS A 24 -1.39 -38.59 -17.34
N SER A 25 -2.24 -39.55 -17.01
CA SER A 25 -2.67 -39.93 -15.67
C SER A 25 -1.47 -40.37 -14.82
N LEU A 26 -1.23 -39.67 -13.71
CA LEU A 26 -0.37 -40.13 -12.62
C LEU A 26 -1.13 -41.17 -11.77
N PRO A 27 -0.52 -42.31 -11.39
CA PRO A 27 -1.17 -43.29 -10.53
C PRO A 27 -1.23 -42.82 -9.07
N ALA A 28 -2.31 -43.22 -8.39
CA ALA A 28 -2.60 -42.96 -6.99
C ALA A 28 -1.58 -43.63 -6.03
N PRO A 29 -1.32 -43.07 -4.84
CA PRO A 29 -0.48 -43.72 -3.85
C PRO A 29 -1.22 -44.87 -3.14
N GLU A 30 -0.52 -46.00 -3.05
CA GLU A 30 -0.94 -47.23 -2.39
C GLU A 30 -1.12 -47.06 -0.87
N LYS A 31 -2.15 -47.74 -0.36
CA LYS A 31 -2.40 -47.96 1.07
C LYS A 31 -1.37 -48.92 1.63
N HIS A 32 -0.63 -48.50 2.67
CA HIS A 32 0.01 -49.43 3.59
C HIS A 32 -0.54 -49.27 5.01
N THR A 33 -1.22 -50.32 5.44
CA THR A 33 -1.65 -50.62 6.80
C THR A 33 -0.51 -51.29 7.55
N LYS A 34 -0.09 -50.77 8.71
CA LYS A 34 0.01 -51.53 9.98
C LYS A 34 0.50 -50.64 11.14
N ALA A 35 -0.29 -50.65 12.21
CA ALA A 35 0.12 -50.20 13.55
C ALA A 35 1.10 -51.19 14.19
N PRO A 36 1.83 -50.74 15.22
CA PRO A 36 1.94 -51.52 16.44
C PRO A 36 1.55 -50.72 17.68
N THR A 37 0.84 -51.44 18.54
CA THR A 37 0.32 -51.13 19.87
C THR A 37 1.44 -50.86 20.89
N THR A 38 1.33 -49.77 21.66
CA THR A 38 1.82 -49.68 23.04
C THR A 38 0.86 -48.82 23.88
N SER A 39 0.57 -49.32 25.08
CA SER A 39 -0.41 -48.84 26.08
C SER A 39 -0.03 -47.51 26.75
N PRO A 40 -0.97 -46.84 27.48
CA PRO A 40 -0.93 -45.41 27.76
C PRO A 40 -0.14 -45.08 29.02
N SER A 41 0.80 -44.14 28.90
CA SER A 41 1.40 -43.45 30.03
C SER A 41 0.64 -42.15 30.29
N THR A 42 0.16 -41.99 31.52
CA THR A 42 -0.45 -40.81 32.14
C THR A 42 0.23 -39.50 31.73
N PRO A 43 -0.49 -38.44 31.32
CA PRO A 43 0.11 -37.13 31.13
C PRO A 43 0.32 -36.49 32.51
N GLU A 44 1.59 -36.41 32.90
CA GLU A 44 2.07 -35.55 33.98
C GLU A 44 1.71 -34.10 33.63
N ALA A 45 1.01 -33.43 34.55
CA ALA A 45 0.56 -32.06 34.38
C ALA A 45 1.77 -31.13 34.20
N GLN A 46 1.96 -30.63 32.97
CA GLN A 46 2.87 -29.52 32.73
C GLN A 46 2.42 -28.31 33.56
N PRO A 47 3.32 -27.67 34.34
CA PRO A 47 2.98 -26.44 35.02
C PRO A 47 2.60 -25.40 33.95
N ALA A 48 1.47 -24.73 34.19
CA ALA A 48 0.98 -23.65 33.37
C ALA A 48 2.14 -22.70 32.99
N SER A 49 2.48 -22.68 31.71
CA SER A 49 3.34 -21.64 31.15
C SER A 49 2.67 -20.32 31.48
N ALA A 50 3.33 -19.56 32.35
CA ALA A 50 2.97 -18.18 32.63
C ALA A 50 2.85 -17.46 31.28
N SER A 51 1.64 -16.99 30.98
CA SER A 51 1.41 -16.11 29.85
C SER A 51 2.31 -14.90 30.01
N THR A 52 3.30 -14.76 29.15
CA THR A 52 4.07 -13.52 28.99
C THR A 52 3.06 -12.38 28.82
N PRO A 53 3.08 -11.33 29.66
CA PRO A 53 2.18 -10.21 29.47
C PRO A 53 2.45 -9.62 28.08
N ALA A 54 1.38 -9.34 27.33
CA ALA A 54 1.43 -8.69 26.02
C ALA A 54 2.43 -7.53 26.08
N GLY A 55 3.57 -7.70 25.41
CA GLY A 55 4.60 -6.67 25.37
C GLY A 55 3.97 -5.38 24.85
N LYS A 56 4.20 -4.27 25.55
CA LYS A 56 3.85 -2.94 25.01
C LYS A 56 4.45 -2.86 23.61
N LEU A 57 3.59 -2.81 22.58
CA LEU A 57 4.03 -2.49 21.24
C LEU A 57 4.81 -1.17 21.33
N SER A 58 6.08 -1.21 20.93
CA SER A 58 6.89 0.00 20.97
C SER A 58 6.35 0.96 19.92
N CYS A 59 6.23 2.24 20.29
CA CYS A 59 5.76 3.24 19.34
C CYS A 59 6.77 3.39 18.19
N GLY A 60 6.28 3.50 16.96
CA GLY A 60 7.14 3.58 15.79
C GLY A 60 8.22 4.67 15.86
N GLN A 61 9.33 4.40 15.17
CA GLN A 61 10.61 5.05 15.42
C GLN A 61 10.71 6.46 14.81
N CYS A 62 11.32 7.36 15.59
CA CYS A 62 11.83 8.63 15.09
C CYS A 62 13.06 8.42 14.21
N ILE A 63 13.19 9.19 13.12
CA ILE A 63 14.43 9.20 12.34
C ILE A 63 15.30 10.37 12.83
N PRO A 64 16.57 10.12 13.21
CA PRO A 64 17.50 11.18 13.60
C PRO A 64 17.65 12.26 12.52
N SER A 65 17.69 13.53 12.91
CA SER A 65 17.81 14.66 11.96
C SER A 65 19.12 14.68 11.19
N ASN A 66 20.17 14.04 11.71
CA ASN A 66 21.50 13.95 11.07
C ASN A 66 21.61 12.86 10.00
N LYS A 67 20.61 11.98 9.84
CA LYS A 67 20.65 10.93 8.81
C LYS A 67 20.36 11.54 7.43
N PRO A 68 21.21 11.34 6.42
CA PRO A 68 21.00 11.93 5.10
C PRO A 68 19.74 11.38 4.43
N ILE A 69 19.04 12.24 3.70
CA ILE A 69 17.96 11.83 2.79
C ILE A 69 18.61 11.15 1.59
N VAL A 70 18.24 9.90 1.33
CA VAL A 70 18.81 9.08 0.24
C VAL A 70 17.69 8.31 -0.43
N LYS A 71 17.72 8.21 -1.75
CA LYS A 71 16.70 7.48 -2.52
C LYS A 71 16.41 6.10 -1.92
N GLY A 72 15.12 5.76 -1.79
CA GLY A 72 14.70 4.44 -1.33
C GLY A 72 15.07 3.33 -2.33
N VAL A 73 14.93 2.09 -1.88
CA VAL A 73 15.37 0.90 -2.64
C VAL A 73 14.19 0.00 -2.97
N ASP A 74 13.40 -0.35 -1.95
CA ASP A 74 12.37 -1.37 -2.07
C ASP A 74 11.19 -0.88 -2.92
N ARG A 75 10.95 -1.60 -4.02
CA ARG A 75 9.88 -1.34 -5.00
C ARG A 75 9.80 0.11 -5.46
N TRP A 76 10.93 0.81 -5.47
CA TRP A 76 10.98 2.27 -5.69
C TRP A 76 10.29 2.70 -6.98
N SER A 77 10.48 1.94 -8.07
CA SER A 77 9.83 2.21 -9.35
C SER A 77 8.31 2.17 -9.31
N VAL A 78 7.69 1.40 -8.40
CA VAL A 78 6.24 1.34 -8.19
C VAL A 78 5.79 2.50 -7.30
N LYS A 79 6.57 2.82 -6.27
CA LYS A 79 6.36 3.92 -5.31
C LYS A 79 6.43 5.30 -5.99
N THR A 80 7.29 5.45 -7.00
CA THR A 80 7.50 6.70 -7.74
C THR A 80 7.04 6.57 -9.20
N SER A 81 5.90 5.92 -9.45
CA SER A 81 5.28 5.95 -10.78
C SER A 81 3.79 5.66 -10.72
N LEU A 82 3.10 6.07 -11.78
CA LEU A 82 1.72 5.67 -12.05
C LEU A 82 1.68 4.73 -13.26
N PRO A 83 0.70 3.81 -13.36
CA PRO A 83 0.47 3.07 -14.59
C PRO A 83 0.21 4.00 -15.77
N SER A 84 0.61 3.59 -16.97
CA SER A 84 0.29 4.34 -18.19
C SER A 84 -1.23 4.49 -18.34
N GLY A 85 -1.68 5.69 -18.73
CA GLY A 85 -3.10 6.01 -18.86
C GLY A 85 -3.84 6.24 -17.54
N SER A 86 -3.12 6.36 -16.42
CA SER A 86 -3.72 6.74 -15.14
C SER A 86 -4.43 8.08 -15.22
N ASP A 87 -5.62 8.15 -14.62
CA ASP A 87 -6.45 9.34 -14.57
C ASP A 87 -6.88 9.64 -13.13
N PRO A 88 -6.11 10.46 -12.38
CA PRO A 88 -6.45 10.83 -11.02
C PRO A 88 -7.80 11.53 -10.86
N ALA A 89 -8.33 12.16 -11.91
CA ALA A 89 -9.62 12.85 -11.85
C ALA A 89 -10.80 11.86 -11.80
N HIS A 90 -10.60 10.62 -12.28
CA HIS A 90 -11.61 9.57 -12.33
C HIS A 90 -11.24 8.37 -11.46
N ALA A 91 -10.41 8.58 -10.43
CA ALA A 91 -10.06 7.55 -9.46
C ALA A 91 -11.30 6.98 -8.76
N LYS A 92 -11.26 5.68 -8.46
CA LYS A 92 -12.38 4.99 -7.80
C LYS A 92 -12.52 5.47 -6.37
N THR A 93 -13.71 5.95 -6.00
CA THR A 93 -13.97 6.32 -4.60
C THR A 93 -14.21 5.08 -3.74
N VAL A 94 -13.52 4.99 -2.60
CA VAL A 94 -13.66 3.90 -1.61
C VAL A 94 -13.79 4.48 -0.21
N ALA A 95 -14.47 3.77 0.70
CA ALA A 95 -14.46 4.15 2.11
C ALA A 95 -13.14 3.71 2.77
N ILE A 96 -12.59 4.54 3.65
CA ILE A 96 -11.35 4.20 4.36
C ILE A 96 -11.49 2.91 5.18
N ALA A 97 -12.65 2.69 5.80
CA ALA A 97 -12.93 1.49 6.59
C ALA A 97 -12.88 0.20 5.74
N ASP A 98 -13.38 0.26 4.50
CA ASP A 98 -13.32 -0.89 3.60
C ASP A 98 -11.90 -1.10 3.06
N PHE A 99 -11.15 -0.01 2.84
CA PHE A 99 -9.78 -0.09 2.33
C PHE A 99 -8.83 -0.73 3.35
N ILE A 100 -8.89 -0.31 4.61
CA ILE A 100 -8.04 -0.89 5.66
C ILE A 100 -8.43 -2.32 6.02
N ALA A 101 -9.62 -2.77 5.62
CA ALA A 101 -10.08 -4.15 5.74
C ALA A 101 -9.76 -5.03 4.52
N LEU A 102 -9.00 -4.52 3.54
CA LEU A 102 -8.56 -5.31 2.41
C LEU A 102 -7.72 -6.51 2.87
N VAL A 103 -8.03 -7.67 2.29
CA VAL A 103 -7.23 -8.87 2.47
C VAL A 103 -5.89 -8.74 1.72
N ASP A 104 -4.86 -9.35 2.27
CA ASP A 104 -3.54 -9.42 1.64
C ASP A 104 -3.58 -10.34 0.40
N PRO A 105 -2.71 -10.11 -0.60
CA PRO A 105 -2.65 -10.96 -1.78
C PRO A 105 -2.11 -12.36 -1.41
N PRO A 106 -2.56 -13.44 -2.09
CA PRO A 106 -2.34 -14.83 -1.67
C PRO A 106 -0.87 -15.32 -1.66
N ALA A 107 0.07 -14.57 -2.23
CA ALA A 107 1.49 -14.58 -1.90
C ALA A 107 2.19 -13.56 -2.82
N ALA A 108 2.61 -12.42 -2.28
CA ALA A 108 3.61 -11.59 -2.94
C ALA A 108 4.94 -12.38 -2.89
N ASN A 109 5.39 -12.93 -4.01
CA ASN A 109 6.64 -13.69 -4.03
C ASN A 109 7.83 -12.72 -4.05
N GLU A 110 8.27 -12.28 -2.87
CA GLU A 110 9.45 -11.41 -2.72
C GLU A 110 10.74 -12.02 -3.28
N ALA A 111 10.80 -13.35 -3.43
CA ALA A 111 11.94 -14.03 -4.05
C ALA A 111 11.95 -13.90 -5.59
N ASP A 112 10.87 -13.43 -6.21
CA ASP A 112 10.87 -13.11 -7.63
C ASP A 112 11.69 -11.83 -7.87
N LYS A 113 12.69 -11.91 -8.74
CA LYS A 113 13.54 -10.76 -9.11
C LYS A 113 12.73 -9.61 -9.71
N LEU A 114 11.58 -9.91 -10.33
CA LEU A 114 10.69 -8.92 -10.90
C LEU A 114 9.77 -8.28 -9.86
N PHE A 115 9.65 -8.83 -8.65
CA PHE A 115 8.79 -8.30 -7.60
C PHE A 115 9.12 -6.83 -7.26
N GLN A 116 10.39 -6.48 -7.31
CA GLN A 116 10.88 -5.12 -7.06
C GLN A 116 10.47 -4.10 -8.14
N GLN A 117 10.03 -4.56 -9.31
CA GLN A 117 9.77 -3.70 -10.47
C GLN A 117 8.34 -3.83 -11.00
N THR A 118 7.62 -4.86 -10.58
CA THR A 118 6.29 -5.19 -11.08
C THR A 118 5.24 -4.98 -10.01
N ARG A 119 4.04 -4.62 -10.46
CA ARG A 119 2.87 -4.54 -9.59
C ARG A 119 2.31 -5.94 -9.35
N ILE A 120 1.77 -6.16 -8.17
CA ILE A 120 1.14 -7.42 -7.78
C ILE A 120 -0.02 -7.69 -8.74
N PRO A 121 -0.10 -8.90 -9.32
CA PRO A 121 -1.19 -9.27 -10.19
C PRO A 121 -2.56 -9.08 -9.51
N PRO A 122 -3.60 -8.74 -10.29
CA PRO A 122 -4.96 -8.65 -9.75
C PRO A 122 -5.37 -9.97 -9.07
N PHE A 123 -6.07 -9.84 -7.94
CA PHE A 123 -6.67 -10.95 -7.22
C PHE A 123 -8.04 -10.51 -6.67
N ASN A 124 -8.88 -11.48 -6.32
CA ASN A 124 -10.22 -11.17 -5.81
C ASN A 124 -10.13 -10.54 -4.41
N ASN A 125 -10.75 -9.37 -4.24
CA ASN A 125 -10.94 -8.72 -2.95
C ASN A 125 -12.27 -7.96 -2.92
N SER A 126 -12.69 -7.54 -1.73
CA SER A 126 -13.99 -6.87 -1.48
C SER A 126 -14.18 -5.57 -2.26
N LEU A 127 -13.10 -4.87 -2.56
CA LEU A 127 -13.16 -3.60 -3.30
C LEU A 127 -12.94 -3.76 -4.80
N ASN A 128 -12.63 -4.95 -5.32
CA ASN A 128 -12.25 -5.16 -6.71
C ASN A 128 -11.23 -4.11 -7.19
N VAL A 129 -10.14 -3.95 -6.41
CA VAL A 129 -8.99 -3.10 -6.73
C VAL A 129 -7.74 -3.96 -6.85
N LYS A 130 -6.74 -3.50 -7.59
CA LYS A 130 -5.41 -4.11 -7.64
C LYS A 130 -4.34 -3.05 -7.40
N GLU A 131 -3.12 -3.50 -7.11
CA GLU A 131 -1.98 -2.60 -7.04
C GLU A 131 -1.81 -1.84 -8.36
N GLY A 132 -1.61 -0.53 -8.28
CA GLY A 132 -1.62 0.37 -9.43
C GLY A 132 -2.94 1.10 -9.67
N ASP A 133 -4.07 0.59 -9.18
CA ASP A 133 -5.33 1.32 -9.32
C ASP A 133 -5.27 2.64 -8.54
N LEU A 134 -5.85 3.70 -9.11
CA LEU A 134 -6.04 4.95 -8.39
C LEU A 134 -7.36 4.91 -7.63
N VAL A 135 -7.27 5.17 -6.33
CA VAL A 135 -8.45 5.32 -5.48
C VAL A 135 -8.46 6.67 -4.79
N THR A 136 -9.67 7.16 -4.52
CA THR A 136 -9.92 8.33 -3.70
C THR A 136 -10.62 7.89 -2.41
N LEU A 137 -10.12 8.33 -1.27
CA LEU A 137 -10.76 8.12 0.02
C LEU A 137 -10.75 9.39 0.86
N LYS A 138 -11.54 9.38 1.93
CA LYS A 138 -11.60 10.48 2.88
C LYS A 138 -11.33 9.99 4.30
N GLY A 139 -10.64 10.81 5.09
CA GLY A 139 -10.28 10.49 6.46
C GLY A 139 -9.71 11.69 7.20
N TRP A 140 -9.39 11.48 8.47
CA TRP A 140 -8.80 12.48 9.36
C TRP A 140 -7.28 12.42 9.28
N LEU A 141 -6.66 13.51 8.86
CA LEU A 141 -5.20 13.62 8.77
C LEU A 141 -4.61 13.83 10.16
N TRP A 142 -3.89 12.84 10.69
CA TRP A 142 -3.35 12.88 12.05
C TRP A 142 -1.88 13.23 12.13
N LEU A 143 -1.08 12.79 11.16
CA LEU A 143 0.36 12.94 11.22
C LEU A 143 0.94 13.06 9.82
N VAL A 144 1.93 13.93 9.66
CA VAL A 144 2.81 13.99 8.49
C VAL A 144 4.25 13.90 8.98
N ALA A 145 5.07 13.04 8.40
CA ALA A 145 6.48 12.88 8.72
C ALA A 145 7.35 12.93 7.46
N LEU A 146 8.61 13.34 7.62
CA LEU A 146 9.62 13.22 6.57
C LEU A 146 10.43 11.94 6.77
N GLU A 147 10.34 11.02 5.81
CA GLU A 147 11.07 9.75 5.81
C GLU A 147 12.53 9.91 5.39
N ASN A 148 13.28 8.81 5.45
CA ASN A 148 14.69 8.83 5.04
C ASN A 148 14.91 8.79 3.53
N ASP A 149 13.93 8.30 2.80
CA ASP A 149 13.86 8.37 1.34
C ASP A 149 13.35 9.72 0.82
N GLY A 150 12.96 10.61 1.72
CA GLY A 150 12.50 11.95 1.38
C GLY A 150 10.99 12.03 1.16
N ASP A 151 10.29 10.91 1.27
CA ASP A 151 8.84 10.86 1.10
C ASP A 151 8.15 11.47 2.33
N TYR A 152 6.96 12.03 2.09
CA TYR A 152 6.07 12.39 3.19
C TYR A 152 5.26 11.17 3.57
N HIS A 153 5.52 10.64 4.76
CA HIS A 153 4.73 9.59 5.37
C HIS A 153 3.55 10.20 6.12
N ILE A 154 2.34 9.81 5.76
CA ILE A 154 1.11 10.44 6.24
C ILE A 154 0.20 9.39 6.83
N GLN A 155 -0.33 9.66 8.03
CA GLN A 155 -1.28 8.78 8.69
C GLN A 155 -2.68 9.39 8.69
N ILE A 156 -3.61 8.67 8.07
CA ILE A 156 -5.02 9.06 7.95
C ILE A 156 -5.88 8.04 8.71
N SER A 157 -6.73 8.50 9.60
CA SER A 157 -7.64 7.65 10.38
C SER A 157 -9.09 7.82 9.95
N ALA A 158 -9.91 6.80 10.18
CA ALA A 158 -11.36 6.90 10.09
C ALA A 158 -11.96 7.74 11.25
N SER A 159 -11.20 7.98 12.32
CA SER A 159 -11.66 8.64 13.54
C SER A 159 -11.11 10.07 13.73
N PRO A 160 -11.96 11.04 14.15
CA PRO A 160 -11.51 12.38 14.54
C PRO A 160 -10.85 12.42 15.92
N THR A 161 -10.94 11.35 16.71
CA THR A 161 -10.46 11.31 18.11
C THR A 161 -9.28 10.37 18.34
N SER A 162 -8.94 9.52 17.36
CA SER A 162 -7.75 8.67 17.41
C SER A 162 -7.05 8.60 16.06
N GLY A 163 -5.74 8.79 16.06
CA GLY A 163 -4.87 8.53 14.92
C GLY A 163 -4.42 7.08 14.80
N ASP A 164 -4.77 6.23 15.76
CA ASP A 164 -4.51 4.79 15.73
C ASP A 164 -5.42 4.08 14.72
N HIS A 165 -5.07 2.85 14.36
CA HIS A 165 -5.76 2.07 13.32
C HIS A 165 -5.85 2.85 12.00
N CYS A 166 -4.74 3.47 11.61
CA CYS A 166 -4.68 4.38 10.47
C CYS A 166 -4.35 3.66 9.15
N LEU A 167 -4.62 4.35 8.05
CA LEU A 167 -4.03 4.11 6.75
C LEU A 167 -2.77 4.96 6.61
N ILE A 168 -1.67 4.36 6.16
CA ILE A 168 -0.49 5.07 5.70
C ILE A 168 -0.68 5.43 4.23
N VAL A 169 -0.39 6.69 3.90
CA VAL A 169 -0.31 7.17 2.52
C VAL A 169 0.99 7.97 2.37
N GLU A 170 1.63 7.91 1.21
CA GLU A 170 2.95 8.50 1.02
C GLU A 170 3.01 9.39 -0.23
N VAL A 171 3.72 10.51 -0.12
CA VAL A 171 3.93 11.47 -1.22
C VAL A 171 5.42 11.49 -1.53
N PRO A 172 5.84 11.05 -2.74
CA PRO A 172 7.26 11.01 -3.05
C PRO A 172 7.96 12.37 -3.03
N ASN A 173 9.27 12.36 -2.89
CA ASN A 173 10.10 13.54 -3.16
C ASN A 173 10.07 13.89 -4.67
N PRO A 174 9.60 15.10 -5.06
CA PRO A 174 9.51 15.50 -6.47
C PRO A 174 10.86 15.85 -7.10
N ASP A 175 11.97 15.83 -6.36
CA ASP A 175 13.29 16.08 -6.92
C ASP A 175 13.65 15.00 -7.98
N PRO A 176 14.23 15.39 -9.14
CA PRO A 176 14.64 14.45 -10.20
C PRO A 176 15.55 13.29 -9.77
N ALA A 177 16.29 13.41 -8.67
CA ALA A 177 17.10 12.33 -8.12
C ALA A 177 16.24 11.20 -7.52
N PHE A 178 15.00 11.50 -7.12
CA PHE A 178 14.07 10.60 -6.47
C PHE A 178 12.98 10.12 -7.44
N GLU A 179 12.39 11.03 -8.21
CA GLU A 179 11.34 10.76 -9.19
C GLU A 179 11.85 11.02 -10.62
N ALA A 180 11.82 9.99 -11.47
CA ALA A 180 12.30 10.08 -12.86
C ALA A 180 11.29 10.74 -13.82
N SER A 181 9.98 10.55 -13.60
CA SER A 181 8.89 11.05 -14.43
C SER A 181 8.65 12.54 -14.21
N PRO A 182 8.95 13.41 -15.19
CA PRO A 182 8.64 14.84 -15.09
C PRO A 182 7.13 15.12 -15.01
N GLU A 183 6.27 14.20 -15.46
CA GLU A 183 4.82 14.32 -15.37
C GLU A 183 4.30 14.10 -13.94
N SER A 184 4.98 13.27 -13.15
CA SER A 184 4.56 12.94 -11.78
C SER A 184 5.04 13.98 -10.75
N ARG A 185 6.19 14.60 -10.96
CA ARG A 185 6.77 15.59 -10.01
C ARG A 185 5.82 16.74 -9.65
N PRO A 186 5.11 17.38 -10.60
CA PRO A 186 4.17 18.46 -10.27
C PRO A 186 3.02 17.99 -9.38
N LEU A 187 2.56 16.75 -9.53
CA LEU A 187 1.50 16.18 -8.70
C LEU A 187 1.98 16.05 -7.24
N PHE A 188 3.17 15.48 -7.04
CA PHE A 188 3.74 15.32 -5.70
C PHE A 188 4.08 16.67 -5.07
N GLN A 189 4.65 17.57 -5.84
CA GLN A 189 4.94 18.94 -5.40
C GLN A 189 3.67 19.65 -4.94
N ALA A 190 2.56 19.54 -5.70
CA ALA A 190 1.29 20.15 -5.33
C ALA A 190 0.73 19.61 -4.00
N VAL A 191 0.82 18.30 -3.76
CA VAL A 191 0.39 17.70 -2.49
C VAL A 191 1.29 18.15 -1.34
N ARG A 192 2.61 18.19 -1.53
CA ARG A 192 3.55 18.69 -0.51
C ARG A 192 3.33 20.16 -0.20
N ASP A 193 3.10 20.99 -1.21
CA ASP A 193 2.75 22.41 -1.05
C ASP A 193 1.44 22.59 -0.29
N PHE A 194 0.41 21.80 -0.60
CA PHE A 194 -0.84 21.79 0.15
C PHE A 194 -0.59 21.49 1.64
N LEU A 195 0.14 20.43 1.96
CA LEU A 195 0.44 20.05 3.35
C LEU A 195 1.27 21.10 4.07
N ARG A 196 2.35 21.59 3.44
CA ARG A 196 3.17 22.65 4.02
C ARG A 196 2.34 23.89 4.31
N ALA A 197 1.56 24.35 3.34
CA ALA A 197 0.82 25.58 3.46
C ALA A 197 -0.39 25.50 4.39
N ARG A 198 -1.06 24.34 4.45
CA ARG A 198 -2.34 24.20 5.14
C ARG A 198 -2.25 23.49 6.49
N THR A 199 -1.19 22.73 6.75
CA THR A 199 -1.10 21.91 7.96
C THR A 199 0.25 22.01 8.69
N LEU A 200 1.32 22.46 8.03
CA LEU A 200 2.68 22.48 8.60
C LEU A 200 3.29 23.89 8.70
N ASN A 201 2.49 24.95 8.61
CA ASN A 201 2.95 26.35 8.73
C ASN A 201 4.15 26.69 7.82
N GLN A 202 4.09 26.26 6.57
CA GLN A 202 5.13 26.43 5.54
C GLN A 202 6.47 25.74 5.86
N GLN A 203 6.48 24.75 6.76
CA GLN A 203 7.68 23.99 7.13
C GLN A 203 7.63 22.55 6.60
N GLU A 204 8.81 21.96 6.42
CA GLU A 204 8.93 20.51 6.25
C GLU A 204 8.43 19.77 7.51
N PRO A 205 7.81 18.60 7.36
CA PRO A 205 7.34 17.82 8.51
C PRO A 205 8.53 17.28 9.32
N SER A 206 8.29 17.08 10.62
CA SER A 206 9.29 16.45 11.50
C SER A 206 9.56 15.01 11.08
N ARG A 207 10.81 14.58 11.18
CA ARG A 207 11.21 13.17 10.99
C ARG A 207 10.71 12.23 12.10
N CYS A 208 10.23 12.79 13.19
CA CYS A 208 9.51 12.08 14.25
C CYS A 208 7.99 12.05 14.02
N GLY A 209 7.47 12.79 13.04
CA GLY A 209 6.06 13.05 12.84
C GLY A 209 5.60 14.37 13.45
N SER A 210 5.02 15.22 12.61
CA SER A 210 4.25 16.41 12.96
C SER A 210 2.80 16.00 13.19
N VAL A 211 2.35 16.00 14.44
CA VAL A 211 0.98 15.58 14.83
C VAL A 211 0.01 16.75 14.73
N MET A 212 -1.13 16.52 14.07
CA MET A 212 -2.23 17.48 13.99
C MET A 212 -2.98 17.54 15.32
N GLN A 213 -2.98 18.70 15.97
CA GLN A 213 -3.76 18.92 17.21
C GLN A 213 -5.27 18.93 16.96
N HIS A 214 -5.66 19.42 15.78
CA HIS A 214 -7.02 19.37 15.26
C HIS A 214 -6.98 18.71 13.88
N PRO A 215 -7.06 17.36 13.82
CA PRO A 215 -7.00 16.63 12.56
C PRO A 215 -8.00 17.20 11.56
N PRO A 216 -7.56 17.71 10.39
CA PRO A 216 -8.48 18.12 9.36
C PRO A 216 -9.03 16.88 8.63
N TYR A 217 -10.27 16.98 8.17
CA TYR A 217 -10.84 15.96 7.29
C TYR A 217 -10.39 16.23 5.85
N VAL A 218 -9.75 15.25 5.24
CA VAL A 218 -9.13 15.36 3.92
C VAL A 218 -9.72 14.34 2.96
N GLN A 219 -9.69 14.67 1.68
CA GLN A 219 -9.78 13.73 0.58
C GLN A 219 -8.37 13.52 0.03
N VAL A 220 -7.99 12.26 -0.18
CA VAL A 220 -6.71 11.86 -0.75
C VAL A 220 -6.96 10.95 -1.95
N THR A 221 -6.20 11.16 -3.02
CA THR A 221 -6.16 10.27 -4.18
C THR A 221 -4.76 9.74 -4.35
N GLY A 222 -4.63 8.43 -4.51
CA GLY A 222 -3.34 7.79 -4.70
C GLY A 222 -3.44 6.39 -5.26
N GLN A 223 -2.29 5.85 -5.63
CA GLN A 223 -2.13 4.51 -6.15
C GLN A 223 -2.20 3.48 -5.02
N VAL A 224 -3.07 2.48 -5.14
CA VAL A 224 -3.08 1.32 -4.24
C VAL A 224 -1.72 0.62 -4.33
N PHE A 225 -1.06 0.44 -3.19
CA PHE A 225 0.27 -0.17 -3.09
C PHE A 225 0.29 -1.19 -1.93
N PHE A 226 0.94 -2.34 -2.16
CA PHE A 226 1.16 -3.35 -1.13
C PHE A 226 2.60 -3.32 -0.66
N ASP A 227 2.83 -2.85 0.56
CA ASP A 227 4.17 -2.67 1.12
C ASP A 227 4.72 -3.98 1.70
N ALA A 228 5.02 -4.93 0.81
CA ALA A 228 5.36 -6.31 1.18
C ALA A 228 6.54 -6.43 2.16
N HIS A 229 7.44 -5.44 2.20
CA HIS A 229 8.53 -5.37 3.19
C HIS A 229 8.03 -5.58 4.63
N HIS A 230 6.77 -5.24 4.92
CA HIS A 230 6.18 -5.39 6.25
C HIS A 230 5.38 -6.68 6.48
N VAL A 231 5.28 -7.60 5.51
CA VAL A 231 4.57 -8.88 5.71
C VAL A 231 5.27 -9.74 6.76
N ALA A 232 6.60 -9.75 6.75
CA ALA A 232 7.42 -10.50 7.69
C ALA A 232 7.99 -9.65 8.83
N ASP A 233 7.75 -8.33 8.85
CA ASP A 233 8.26 -7.45 9.90
C ASP A 233 7.29 -7.41 11.09
N PRO A 234 7.66 -7.94 12.27
CA PRO A 234 6.79 -7.92 13.44
C PRO A 234 6.65 -6.53 14.06
N LYS A 235 7.35 -5.51 13.54
CA LYS A 235 7.30 -4.16 14.11
C LYS A 235 6.00 -3.46 13.74
N PRO A 236 5.38 -2.75 14.70
CA PRO A 236 4.24 -1.89 14.41
C PRO A 236 4.60 -0.82 13.39
N ARG A 237 3.78 -0.71 12.34
CA ARG A 237 3.84 0.35 11.33
C ARG A 237 3.20 1.64 11.86
N GLY A 238 3.59 2.77 11.29
CA GLY A 238 3.16 4.11 11.73
C GLY A 238 4.06 4.67 12.83
N LYS A 239 3.85 5.93 13.20
CA LYS A 239 4.64 6.73 14.15
C LYS A 239 3.79 7.23 15.30
N LYS A 240 4.44 7.61 16.40
CA LYS A 240 3.77 8.21 17.57
C LYS A 240 2.63 7.33 18.14
N CYS A 241 2.85 6.02 18.15
CA CYS A 241 1.90 5.02 18.68
C CYS A 241 0.56 4.95 17.92
N MET A 242 0.52 5.48 16.70
CA MET A 242 -0.60 5.36 15.79
C MET A 242 -0.30 4.22 14.83
N HIS A 243 -0.85 3.05 15.11
CA HIS A 243 -0.57 1.81 14.40
C HIS A 243 -1.34 1.77 13.09
N ALA A 244 -0.67 1.39 12.01
CA ALA A 244 -1.36 1.14 10.75
C ALA A 244 -2.29 -0.08 10.88
N ALA A 245 -3.48 0.03 10.31
CA ALA A 245 -4.49 -1.03 10.30
C ALA A 245 -4.19 -2.14 9.26
N THR A 246 -3.34 -1.85 8.29
CA THR A 246 -3.09 -2.71 7.12
C THR A 246 -1.69 -2.50 6.55
N ILE A 247 -1.23 -3.45 5.72
CA ILE A 247 -0.01 -3.36 4.91
C ILE A 247 -0.27 -2.58 3.61
N TRP A 248 -1.52 -2.48 3.19
CA TRP A 248 -1.91 -1.64 2.05
C TRP A 248 -1.67 -0.15 2.33
N GLU A 249 -1.23 0.56 1.30
CA GLU A 249 -1.00 2.00 1.32
C GLU A 249 -1.63 2.67 0.11
N LEU A 250 -1.69 4.00 0.14
CA LEU A 250 -1.68 4.79 -1.08
C LEU A 250 -0.28 5.34 -1.32
N HIS A 251 0.44 4.80 -2.31
CA HIS A 251 1.78 5.22 -2.69
C HIS A 251 1.97 5.04 -4.21
N PRO A 252 2.12 6.14 -4.99
CA PRO A 252 2.15 7.53 -4.55
C PRO A 252 0.77 8.16 -4.38
N VAL A 253 0.68 9.15 -3.50
CA VAL A 253 -0.41 10.12 -3.44
C VAL A 253 -0.19 11.21 -4.49
N VAL A 254 -1.24 11.52 -5.26
CA VAL A 254 -1.20 12.42 -6.42
C VAL A 254 -2.14 13.62 -6.30
N ASP A 255 -3.12 13.56 -5.39
CA ASP A 255 -3.99 14.70 -5.07
C ASP A 255 -4.39 14.65 -3.59
N MET A 256 -4.48 15.82 -2.96
CA MET A 256 -4.98 15.96 -1.60
C MET A 256 -5.65 17.33 -1.41
N LYS A 257 -6.79 17.33 -0.73
CA LYS A 257 -7.52 18.55 -0.38
C LYS A 257 -8.34 18.38 0.88
N PHE A 258 -8.76 19.49 1.48
CA PHE A 258 -9.78 19.43 2.52
C PHE A 258 -11.11 18.92 1.97
N ALA A 259 -11.80 18.13 2.78
CA ALA A 259 -13.13 17.62 2.49
C ALA A 259 -14.15 18.16 3.51
N PRO A 260 -15.43 18.28 3.13
CA PRO A 260 -16.49 18.52 4.09
C PRO A 260 -16.48 17.42 5.15
N LYS A 261 -16.51 17.81 6.42
CA LYS A 261 -16.58 16.86 7.54
C LYS A 261 -17.80 15.95 7.37
N PRO A 262 -17.71 14.66 7.77
CA PRO A 262 -18.89 13.80 7.81
C PRO A 262 -19.94 14.41 8.75
N LYS A 263 -21.22 14.21 8.42
CA LYS A 263 -22.30 14.61 9.32
C LYS A 263 -22.22 13.74 10.60
N PRO A 264 -22.48 14.31 11.79
CA PRO A 264 -22.55 13.56 13.04
C PRO A 264 -23.59 12.44 12.99
#